data_AF-A0A3A5UZ69-F1
#
_entry.id   AF-A0A3A5UZ69-F1
#
_cell.length_a   1.000
_cell.length_b   1.000
_cell.length_c   1.000
_cell.angle_alpha   90.00
_cell.angle_beta   90.00
_cell.angle_gamma   90.00
#
_symmetry.space_group_name_H-M   'P 1'
#
loop_
_entity.id
_entity.type
_entity.pdbx_description
1 polymer ?
#
loop_
_entity_poly.entity_id
_entity_poly.type
_entity_poly.pdbx_seq_one_letter_code
_entity_poly.pdbx_strand_id
1 'polypeptide(L)'
;MTLGKTKTKEEVIEALHSVAAEMHDKMLKGKPPAMTLPVRTKKNIQFDKKLQVYKYGKNKSTRDATALGSARVLLRSLHITEFIEDMIESGKSSTLREMYYISEGWGNGKFGTQNESNNLAEDLEIVTKCIREDFKLRPEEDGARIIGNVTFEEKNRKGEWMRINCRDDVGDSGYGVPYNVESEKLRLVEHDIDFVMAVETGGMFDRLVENGFDEEARCAIIHLKGQPARSTRRIMKRMSDEWKKPILVFADCDPWSFRIFASIAYGAIKTAHISEYLATNEAIYLGITADDILAYDLPSDDLTKSDLGALESELSDPRFATGWWKEQINLMQEIGKKAEQQSLAKYGLDFVTDTYLPEKLAALGLKY
;
A
#
# COMPACT_ATOMS: atom_id res chain seq x y z
N MET A 1 -21.04 -1.14 -10.85
CA MET A 1 -20.62 -2.53 -11.13
C MET A 1 -19.28 -2.74 -10.47
N THR A 2 -19.32 -3.58 -9.46
CA THR A 2 -18.46 -3.61 -8.26
C THR A 2 -17.09 -4.21 -8.59
N LEU A 3 -16.01 -3.41 -8.52
CA LEU A 3 -14.67 -3.97 -8.29
C LEU A 3 -14.69 -4.47 -6.84
N GLY A 4 -14.73 -5.79 -6.62
CA GLY A 4 -14.87 -6.31 -5.26
C GLY A 4 -15.23 -7.79 -5.13
N LYS A 5 -15.25 -8.56 -6.21
CA LYS A 5 -15.16 -10.02 -6.11
C LYS A 5 -13.83 -10.43 -6.71
N THR A 6 -13.03 -11.18 -5.94
CA THR A 6 -11.91 -11.96 -6.45
C THR A 6 -12.44 -12.72 -7.66
N LYS A 7 -11.91 -12.38 -8.83
CA LYS A 7 -12.29 -13.08 -10.05
C LYS A 7 -11.72 -14.49 -9.95
N THR A 8 -12.53 -15.51 -10.21
CA THR A 8 -12.00 -16.88 -10.27
C THR A 8 -10.87 -16.94 -11.31
N LYS A 9 -9.98 -17.93 -11.19
CA LYS A 9 -8.90 -18.15 -12.19
C LYS A 9 -9.42 -18.09 -13.63
N GLU A 10 -10.63 -18.63 -13.82
CA GLU A 10 -11.37 -18.62 -15.08
C GLU A 10 -11.79 -17.20 -15.50
N GLU A 11 -12.33 -16.37 -14.61
CA GLU A 11 -12.67 -14.97 -14.90
C GLU A 11 -11.43 -14.09 -15.19
N VAL A 12 -10.27 -14.42 -14.60
CA VAL A 12 -9.00 -13.73 -14.88
C VAL A 12 -8.49 -14.11 -16.27
N ILE A 13 -8.51 -15.39 -16.61
CA ILE A 13 -8.14 -15.90 -17.94
C ILE A 13 -9.11 -15.35 -19.00
N GLU A 14 -10.42 -15.36 -18.72
CA GLU A 14 -11.44 -14.82 -19.63
C GLU A 14 -11.26 -13.30 -19.84
N ALA A 15 -10.90 -12.55 -18.80
CA ALA A 15 -10.59 -11.13 -18.93
C ALA A 15 -9.32 -10.89 -19.77
N LEU A 16 -8.29 -11.72 -19.61
CA LEU A 16 -7.06 -11.67 -20.42
C LEU A 16 -7.34 -12.03 -21.89
N HIS A 17 -8.11 -13.09 -22.13
CA HIS A 17 -8.57 -13.52 -23.44
C HIS A 17 -9.47 -12.47 -24.10
N SER A 18 -10.33 -11.79 -23.35
CA SER A 18 -11.15 -10.70 -23.88
C SER A 18 -10.28 -9.56 -24.43
N VAL A 19 -9.15 -9.25 -23.79
CA VAL A 19 -8.22 -8.22 -24.27
C VAL A 19 -7.51 -8.68 -25.54
N ALA A 20 -7.03 -9.93 -25.56
CA ALA A 20 -6.40 -10.52 -26.74
C ALA A 20 -7.39 -10.63 -27.91
N ALA A 21 -8.64 -11.01 -27.65
CA ALA A 21 -9.72 -11.12 -28.62
C ALA A 21 -10.09 -9.76 -29.22
N GLU A 22 -10.12 -8.69 -28.41
CA GLU A 22 -10.35 -7.33 -28.92
C GLU A 22 -9.22 -6.88 -29.85
N MET A 23 -7.96 -7.23 -29.52
CA MET A 23 -6.82 -6.96 -30.40
C MET A 23 -6.90 -7.76 -31.70
N HIS A 24 -7.27 -9.04 -31.62
CA HIS A 24 -7.42 -9.93 -32.77
C HIS A 24 -8.57 -9.48 -33.70
N ASP A 25 -9.73 -9.12 -33.16
CA ASP A 25 -10.87 -8.60 -33.93
C ASP A 25 -10.53 -7.29 -34.66
N LYS A 26 -9.73 -6.40 -34.03
CA LYS A 26 -9.22 -5.19 -34.69
C LYS A 26 -8.28 -5.52 -35.85
N MET A 27 -7.38 -6.49 -35.68
CA MET A 27 -6.49 -6.96 -36.75
C MET A 27 -7.28 -7.54 -37.94
N LEU A 28 -8.30 -8.37 -37.67
CA LEU A 28 -9.18 -8.95 -38.70
C LEU A 28 -9.93 -7.87 -39.50
N LYS A 29 -10.29 -6.77 -38.85
CA LYS A 29 -10.95 -5.60 -39.48
C LYS A 29 -9.99 -4.70 -40.26
N GLY A 30 -8.72 -5.09 -40.41
CA GLY A 30 -7.69 -4.32 -41.13
C GLY A 30 -7.28 -3.02 -40.41
N LYS A 31 -7.63 -2.87 -39.13
CA LYS A 31 -7.22 -1.74 -38.31
C LYS A 31 -6.00 -2.13 -37.48
N PRO A 32 -5.03 -1.22 -37.29
CA PRO A 32 -3.89 -1.52 -36.42
C PRO A 32 -4.40 -1.87 -35.02
N PRO A 33 -3.84 -2.89 -34.36
CA PRO A 33 -4.21 -3.22 -33.00
C PRO A 33 -3.89 -2.03 -32.10
N ALA A 34 -4.88 -1.68 -31.28
CA ALA A 34 -4.86 -0.49 -30.45
C ALA A 34 -5.32 -0.85 -29.05
N MET A 35 -4.49 -0.54 -28.06
CA MET A 35 -4.85 -0.67 -26.64
C MET A 35 -5.11 0.71 -26.06
N THR A 36 -6.30 0.90 -25.50
CA THR A 36 -6.67 2.15 -24.84
C THR A 36 -6.29 2.07 -23.37
N LEU A 37 -5.28 2.82 -22.97
CA LEU A 37 -4.80 2.91 -21.59
C LEU A 37 -5.11 4.30 -21.01
N PRO A 38 -5.52 4.43 -19.75
CA PRO A 38 -5.60 5.74 -19.11
C PRO A 38 -4.20 6.36 -18.95
N VAL A 39 -4.11 7.68 -19.17
CA VAL A 39 -2.82 8.38 -19.11
C VAL A 39 -2.36 8.54 -17.66
N ARG A 40 -1.14 8.10 -17.35
CA ARG A 40 -0.52 8.13 -16.02
C ARG A 40 0.30 9.39 -15.74
N THR A 41 -0.26 10.56 -15.95
CA THR A 41 0.41 11.83 -15.58
C THR A 41 -0.22 12.41 -14.34
N LYS A 42 0.55 13.08 -13.46
CA LYS A 42 0.02 13.83 -12.29
C LYS A 42 -1.18 14.73 -12.65
N LYS A 43 -1.22 15.24 -13.88
CA LYS A 43 -2.31 16.06 -14.44
C LYS A 43 -3.63 15.32 -14.72
N ASN A 44 -3.60 14.00 -14.93
CA ASN A 44 -4.79 13.20 -15.25
C ASN A 44 -5.34 12.45 -14.05
N ILE A 45 -4.74 12.55 -12.87
CA ILE A 45 -5.23 11.85 -11.68
C ILE A 45 -6.12 12.84 -10.93
N GLN A 46 -7.41 12.51 -10.82
CA GLN A 46 -8.39 13.36 -10.17
C GLN A 46 -8.69 12.78 -8.79
N PHE A 47 -8.57 13.61 -7.76
CA PHE A 47 -8.96 13.24 -6.41
C PHE A 47 -10.49 13.27 -6.31
N ASP A 48 -11.10 12.12 -6.03
CA ASP A 48 -12.54 12.03 -5.82
C ASP A 48 -12.85 12.41 -4.36
N LYS A 49 -13.34 13.62 -4.13
CA LYS A 49 -13.66 14.14 -2.78
C LYS A 49 -14.71 13.31 -2.04
N LYS A 50 -15.56 12.54 -2.72
CA LYS A 50 -16.59 11.71 -2.06
C LYS A 50 -16.04 10.39 -1.53
N LEU A 51 -15.10 9.81 -2.25
CA LEU A 51 -14.49 8.53 -1.89
C LEU A 51 -13.11 8.70 -1.22
N GLN A 52 -12.62 9.94 -1.12
CA GLN A 52 -11.30 10.33 -0.62
C GLN A 52 -10.14 9.54 -1.25
N VAL A 53 -10.31 9.08 -2.49
CA VAL A 53 -9.28 8.32 -3.21
C VAL A 53 -8.97 8.96 -4.53
N TYR A 54 -7.74 8.75 -4.99
CA TYR A 54 -7.37 9.11 -6.35
C TYR A 54 -8.02 8.16 -7.34
N LYS A 55 -8.63 8.72 -8.38
CA LYS A 55 -9.06 8.00 -9.57
C LYS A 55 -8.32 8.53 -10.78
N TYR A 56 -8.07 7.64 -11.75
CA TYR A 56 -7.67 8.09 -13.07
C TYR A 56 -8.82 8.90 -13.68
N GLY A 57 -8.48 10.10 -14.15
CA GLY A 57 -9.38 10.98 -14.87
C GLY A 57 -9.73 10.43 -16.26
N LYS A 58 -10.45 11.24 -17.04
CA LYS A 58 -11.03 10.81 -18.32
C LYS A 58 -10.01 10.69 -19.46
N ASN A 59 -8.78 11.18 -19.32
CA ASN A 59 -7.82 11.12 -20.43
C ASN A 59 -7.33 9.68 -20.61
N LYS A 60 -7.59 9.16 -21.79
CA LYS A 60 -7.13 7.86 -22.26
C LYS A 60 -6.13 8.08 -23.40
N SER A 61 -4.95 7.50 -23.29
CA SER A 61 -4.02 7.35 -24.41
C SER A 61 -4.37 6.06 -25.15
N THR A 62 -4.73 6.18 -26.41
CA THR A 62 -4.76 5.04 -27.32
C THR A 62 -3.33 4.79 -27.81
N ARG A 63 -2.78 3.61 -27.51
CA ARG A 63 -1.51 3.16 -28.07
C ARG A 63 -1.82 2.29 -29.28
N ASP A 64 -1.59 2.84 -30.47
CA ASP A 64 -1.74 2.13 -31.74
C ASP A 64 -0.41 1.51 -32.18
N ALA A 65 -0.44 0.31 -32.78
CA ALA A 65 0.76 -0.36 -33.32
C ALA A 65 1.41 0.35 -34.53
N THR A 66 0.93 1.54 -34.91
CA THR A 66 1.50 2.35 -35.99
C THR A 66 2.88 2.92 -35.64
N ALA A 67 3.18 3.07 -34.35
CA ALA A 67 4.49 3.50 -33.86
C ALA A 67 5.30 2.33 -33.32
N LEU A 68 6.58 2.25 -33.68
CA LEU A 68 7.53 1.20 -33.25
C LEU A 68 7.57 1.00 -31.73
N GLY A 69 7.50 2.08 -30.95
CA GLY A 69 7.45 2.02 -29.48
C GLY A 69 6.17 1.39 -28.95
N SER A 70 5.02 1.78 -29.49
CA SER A 70 3.71 1.24 -29.12
C SER A 70 3.55 -0.22 -29.55
N ALA A 71 4.05 -0.58 -30.74
CA ALA A 71 4.04 -1.96 -31.24
C ALA A 71 4.84 -2.91 -30.33
N ARG A 72 6.01 -2.48 -29.84
CA ARG A 72 6.80 -3.27 -28.86
C ARG A 72 6.05 -3.46 -27.55
N VAL A 73 5.36 -2.42 -27.07
CA VAL A 73 4.56 -2.51 -25.84
C VAL A 73 3.40 -3.49 -26.00
N LEU A 74 2.69 -3.45 -27.14
CA LEU A 74 1.61 -4.38 -27.44
C LEU A 74 2.10 -5.83 -27.53
N LEU A 75 3.23 -6.06 -28.21
CA LEU A 75 3.88 -7.37 -28.29
C LEU A 75 4.24 -7.89 -26.89
N ARG A 76 4.82 -7.04 -26.04
CA ARG A 76 5.14 -7.39 -24.65
C ARG A 76 3.89 -7.69 -23.82
N SER A 77 2.79 -6.94 -24.00
CA SER A 77 1.52 -7.22 -23.31
C SER A 77 0.97 -8.60 -23.66
N LEU A 78 1.06 -9.00 -24.94
CA LEU A 78 0.63 -10.33 -25.38
C LEU A 78 1.49 -11.43 -24.77
N HIS A 79 2.83 -11.29 -24.79
CA HIS A 79 3.73 -12.25 -24.14
C HIS A 79 3.53 -12.35 -22.63
N ILE A 80 3.30 -11.23 -21.94
CA ILE A 80 2.94 -11.29 -20.51
C ILE A 80 1.61 -12.02 -20.31
N THR A 81 0.64 -11.80 -21.18
CA THR A 81 -0.68 -12.45 -21.06
C THR A 81 -0.56 -13.97 -21.17
N GLU A 82 0.15 -14.44 -22.19
CA GLU A 82 0.47 -15.87 -22.38
C GLU A 82 1.26 -16.43 -21.18
N PHE A 83 2.27 -15.69 -20.71
CA PHE A 83 3.05 -16.09 -19.54
C PHE A 83 2.21 -16.18 -18.26
N ILE A 84 1.28 -15.24 -18.04
CA ILE A 84 0.36 -15.27 -16.89
C ILE A 84 -0.59 -16.46 -17.00
N GLU A 85 -1.10 -16.76 -18.20
CA GLU A 85 -1.96 -17.92 -18.45
C GLU A 85 -1.24 -19.23 -18.11
N ASP A 86 -0.03 -19.44 -18.64
CA ASP A 86 0.81 -20.60 -18.34
C ASP A 86 1.09 -20.74 -16.83
N MET A 87 1.34 -19.62 -16.15
CA MET A 87 1.56 -19.61 -14.70
C MET A 87 0.30 -20.01 -13.92
N ILE A 88 -0.87 -19.49 -14.32
CA ILE A 88 -2.15 -19.78 -13.66
C ILE A 88 -2.52 -21.26 -13.85
N GLU A 89 -2.35 -21.81 -15.07
CA GLU A 89 -2.60 -23.21 -15.39
C GLU A 89 -1.63 -24.15 -14.65
N SER A 90 -0.34 -23.83 -14.65
CA SER A 90 0.68 -24.63 -13.95
C SER A 90 0.63 -24.47 -12.42
N GLY A 91 -0.20 -23.56 -11.89
CA GLY A 91 -0.31 -23.26 -10.47
C GLY A 91 0.95 -22.65 -9.86
N LYS A 92 1.82 -22.08 -10.71
CA LYS A 92 3.08 -21.43 -10.29
C LYS A 92 2.85 -19.94 -10.07
N SER A 93 3.85 -19.30 -9.48
CA SER A 93 3.87 -17.86 -9.22
C SER A 93 5.26 -17.34 -9.51
N SER A 94 5.37 -16.14 -10.05
CA SER A 94 6.66 -15.54 -10.38
C SER A 94 6.78 -14.13 -9.83
N THR A 95 8.00 -13.69 -9.54
CA THR A 95 8.28 -12.31 -9.12
C THR A 95 8.40 -11.36 -10.32
N LEU A 96 8.26 -10.06 -10.08
CA LEU A 96 8.47 -9.04 -11.11
C LEU A 96 9.90 -9.05 -11.69
N ARG A 97 10.92 -9.46 -10.92
CA ARG A 97 12.29 -9.64 -11.42
C ARG A 97 12.44 -10.91 -12.26
N GLU A 98 11.85 -12.03 -11.83
CA GLU A 98 11.85 -13.25 -12.63
C GLU A 98 11.16 -13.01 -13.98
N MET A 99 10.02 -12.30 -14.00
CA MET A 99 9.38 -11.89 -15.26
C MET A 99 10.31 -11.04 -16.14
N TYR A 100 11.12 -10.16 -15.54
CA TYR A 100 12.14 -9.39 -16.26
C TYR A 100 13.20 -10.29 -16.89
N TYR A 101 13.71 -11.30 -16.18
CA TYR A 101 14.69 -12.25 -16.72
C TYR A 101 14.08 -13.16 -17.81
N ILE A 102 12.86 -13.63 -17.62
CA ILE A 102 12.15 -14.46 -18.62
C ILE A 102 11.92 -13.67 -19.91
N SER A 103 11.68 -12.36 -19.80
CA SER A 103 11.54 -11.48 -20.96
C SER A 103 12.80 -11.40 -21.83
N GLU A 104 13.99 -11.73 -21.30
CA GLU A 104 15.20 -11.79 -22.12
C GLU A 104 15.13 -12.90 -23.16
N GLY A 105 14.33 -13.95 -22.90
CA GLY A 105 14.03 -15.02 -23.84
C GLY A 105 13.04 -14.63 -24.95
N TRP A 106 12.35 -13.49 -24.83
CA TRP A 106 11.32 -13.06 -25.79
C TRP A 106 11.89 -12.28 -27.00
N GLY A 107 13.21 -12.22 -27.15
CA GLY A 107 13.89 -11.55 -28.27
C GLY A 107 13.52 -10.06 -28.36
N ASN A 108 12.73 -9.68 -29.38
CA ASN A 108 12.26 -8.31 -29.59
C ASN A 108 11.30 -7.80 -28.49
N GLY A 109 10.80 -8.70 -27.64
CA GLY A 109 10.01 -8.41 -26.45
C GLY A 109 10.81 -8.07 -25.18
N LYS A 110 12.15 -8.12 -25.20
CA LYS A 110 12.98 -7.86 -24.00
C LYS A 110 12.65 -6.53 -23.33
N PHE A 111 12.51 -6.51 -22.01
CA PHE A 111 12.43 -5.27 -21.23
C PHE A 111 13.80 -4.58 -21.16
N GLY A 112 13.81 -3.26 -21.38
CA GLY A 112 15.04 -2.47 -21.23
C GLY A 112 15.37 -2.17 -19.77
N THR A 113 14.35 -2.11 -18.90
CA THR A 113 14.50 -1.87 -17.45
C THR A 113 13.38 -2.56 -16.67
N GLN A 114 13.60 -2.85 -15.39
CA GLN A 114 12.57 -3.37 -14.48
C GLN A 114 11.35 -2.43 -14.37
N ASN A 115 11.56 -1.11 -14.54
CA ASN A 115 10.48 -0.14 -14.52
C ASN A 115 9.51 -0.31 -15.71
N GLU A 116 9.97 -0.79 -16.86
CA GLU A 116 9.07 -1.12 -17.99
C GLU A 116 8.17 -2.31 -17.67
N SER A 117 8.73 -3.36 -17.06
CA SER A 117 8.01 -4.55 -16.58
C SER A 117 6.91 -4.15 -15.58
N ASN A 118 7.26 -3.32 -14.58
CA ASN A 118 6.30 -2.80 -13.61
C ASN A 118 5.19 -1.99 -14.29
N ASN A 119 5.53 -1.04 -15.17
CA ASN A 119 4.52 -0.25 -15.86
C ASN A 119 3.55 -1.12 -16.66
N LEU A 120 4.06 -2.14 -17.36
CA LEU A 120 3.25 -3.03 -18.17
C LEU A 120 2.32 -3.93 -17.32
N ALA A 121 2.81 -4.44 -16.19
CA ALA A 121 1.98 -5.20 -15.26
C ALA A 121 0.84 -4.35 -14.65
N GLU A 122 1.09 -3.05 -14.39
CA GLU A 122 0.01 -2.12 -13.99
C GLU A 122 -0.93 -1.82 -15.17
N ASP A 123 -0.45 -1.81 -16.41
CA ASP A 123 -1.29 -1.51 -17.58
C ASP A 123 -2.32 -2.65 -17.74
N LEU A 124 -1.86 -3.89 -17.58
CA LEU A 124 -2.73 -5.07 -17.57
C LEU A 124 -3.72 -5.07 -16.40
N GLU A 125 -3.28 -4.69 -15.21
CA GLU A 125 -4.14 -4.54 -14.01
C GLU A 125 -5.31 -3.58 -14.28
N ILE A 126 -5.04 -2.47 -14.97
CA ILE A 126 -6.06 -1.47 -15.31
C ILE A 126 -7.03 -1.98 -16.39
N VAL A 127 -6.51 -2.63 -17.44
CA VAL A 127 -7.32 -3.07 -18.59
C VAL A 127 -8.23 -4.23 -18.18
N THR A 128 -7.69 -5.21 -17.46
CA THR A 128 -8.43 -6.40 -17.01
C THR A 128 -9.30 -6.14 -15.78
N LYS A 129 -9.01 -5.05 -15.04
CA LYS A 129 -9.55 -4.74 -13.71
C LYS A 129 -9.30 -5.84 -12.68
N CYS A 130 -8.32 -6.71 -12.94
CA CYS A 130 -7.84 -7.72 -11.99
C CYS A 130 -6.65 -7.13 -11.24
N ILE A 131 -6.40 -7.61 -10.02
CA ILE A 131 -5.27 -7.17 -9.20
C ILE A 131 -4.03 -8.00 -9.59
N ARG A 132 -2.81 -7.48 -9.45
CA ARG A 132 -1.58 -8.24 -9.79
C ARG A 132 -1.44 -9.54 -8.99
N GLU A 133 -1.94 -9.54 -7.77
CA GLU A 133 -1.97 -10.69 -6.89
C GLU A 133 -2.84 -11.83 -7.48
N ASP A 134 -3.89 -11.49 -8.25
CA ASP A 134 -4.71 -12.46 -9.00
C ASP A 134 -3.90 -13.13 -10.13
N PHE A 135 -2.99 -12.37 -10.76
CA PHE A 135 -2.06 -12.87 -11.79
C PHE A 135 -0.93 -13.75 -11.23
N LYS A 136 -0.92 -14.05 -9.92
CA LYS A 136 0.16 -14.76 -9.23
C LYS A 136 1.52 -14.08 -9.35
N LEU A 137 1.53 -12.78 -9.67
CA LEU A 137 2.74 -11.97 -9.68
C LEU A 137 3.08 -11.54 -8.25
N ARG A 138 4.28 -11.90 -7.81
CA ARG A 138 4.77 -11.56 -6.47
C ARG A 138 5.56 -10.25 -6.49
N PRO A 139 5.24 -9.30 -5.61
CA PRO A 139 6.17 -8.20 -5.32
C PRO A 139 7.43 -8.77 -4.65
N GLU A 140 8.54 -8.05 -4.79
CA GLU A 140 9.79 -8.39 -4.10
C GLU A 140 9.87 -7.81 -2.70
N GLU A 141 9.03 -6.82 -2.41
CA GLU A 141 8.98 -6.20 -1.10
C GLU A 141 8.35 -7.17 -0.09
N ASP A 142 9.09 -7.43 0.99
CA ASP A 142 8.56 -8.15 2.13
C ASP A 142 7.43 -7.34 2.80
N GLY A 143 6.39 -8.04 3.23
CA GLY A 143 5.27 -7.42 3.95
C GLY A 143 5.68 -6.88 5.32
N ALA A 144 4.79 -6.09 5.90
CA ALA A 144 4.90 -5.63 7.28
C ALA A 144 4.95 -6.79 8.28
N ARG A 145 5.41 -6.49 9.50
CA ARG A 145 5.29 -7.38 10.65
C ARG A 145 4.07 -6.96 11.46
N ILE A 146 3.30 -7.92 11.96
CA ILE A 146 2.12 -7.68 12.79
C ILE A 146 2.31 -8.42 14.11
N ILE A 147 2.09 -7.72 15.22
CA ILE A 147 2.06 -8.29 16.57
C ILE A 147 0.79 -7.81 17.25
N GLY A 148 0.13 -8.71 17.98
CA GLY A 148 -1.03 -8.38 18.81
C GLY A 148 -2.01 -9.54 18.90
N ASN A 149 -3.06 -9.36 19.70
CA ASN A 149 -4.04 -10.41 20.00
C ASN A 149 -5.03 -10.63 18.84
N VAL A 150 -4.48 -11.08 17.70
CA VAL A 150 -5.21 -11.37 16.47
C VAL A 150 -4.82 -12.74 15.97
N THR A 151 -5.83 -13.54 15.63
CA THR A 151 -5.62 -14.88 15.09
C THR A 151 -5.87 -14.86 13.59
N PHE A 152 -4.83 -15.23 12.84
CA PHE A 152 -4.94 -15.47 11.40
C PHE A 152 -4.98 -16.95 11.09
N GLU A 153 -5.77 -17.31 10.08
CA GLU A 153 -5.72 -18.61 9.45
C GLU A 153 -5.00 -18.48 8.11
N GLU A 154 -3.78 -18.98 8.02
CA GLU A 154 -3.00 -19.00 6.78
C GLU A 154 -3.01 -20.41 6.16
N LYS A 155 -3.29 -20.48 4.86
CA LYS A 155 -3.13 -21.70 4.08
C LYS A 155 -1.66 -21.93 3.72
N ASN A 156 -1.05 -22.95 4.31
CA ASN A 156 0.35 -23.30 4.05
C ASN A 156 0.53 -23.89 2.64
N ARG A 157 1.79 -24.04 2.16
CA ARG A 157 2.11 -24.61 0.84
C ARG A 157 1.53 -26.01 0.61
N LYS A 158 1.25 -26.76 1.67
CA LYS A 158 0.61 -28.09 1.64
C LYS A 158 -0.92 -28.05 1.54
N GLY A 159 -1.53 -26.87 1.57
CA GLY A 159 -2.97 -26.68 1.47
C GLY A 159 -3.74 -26.82 2.78
N GLU A 160 -3.05 -27.02 3.90
CA GLU A 160 -3.63 -27.06 5.24
C GLU A 160 -3.80 -25.64 5.80
N TRP A 161 -4.93 -25.42 6.48
CA TRP A 161 -5.17 -24.19 7.22
C TRP A 161 -4.41 -24.25 8.55
N MET A 162 -3.51 -23.30 8.76
CA MET A 162 -2.80 -23.12 10.01
C MET A 162 -3.35 -21.89 10.72
N ARG A 163 -3.88 -22.11 11.92
CA ARG A 163 -4.27 -21.04 12.82
C ARG A 163 -3.01 -20.55 13.54
N ILE A 164 -2.69 -19.27 13.41
CA ILE A 164 -1.52 -18.62 13.98
C ILE A 164 -2.01 -17.44 14.81
N ASN A 165 -1.77 -17.48 16.12
CA ASN A 165 -1.96 -16.31 16.96
C ASN A 165 -0.76 -15.36 16.81
N CYS A 166 -1.02 -14.09 16.47
CA CYS A 166 0.02 -13.07 16.28
C CYS A 166 0.55 -12.47 17.59
N ARG A 167 0.21 -13.09 18.72
CA ARG A 167 0.79 -12.83 20.03
C ARG A 167 1.58 -14.04 20.53
N ASP A 168 0.90 -15.17 20.75
CA ASP A 168 1.51 -16.33 21.40
C ASP A 168 2.33 -17.25 20.46
N ASP A 169 1.97 -17.33 19.18
CA ASP A 169 2.60 -18.26 18.22
C ASP A 169 3.71 -17.61 17.38
N VAL A 170 3.98 -16.31 17.60
CA VAL A 170 5.01 -15.55 16.89
C VAL A 170 6.05 -15.05 17.89
N GLY A 171 7.34 -15.27 17.60
CA GLY A 171 8.42 -14.72 18.44
C GLY A 171 8.52 -13.19 18.32
N ASP A 172 9.56 -12.61 18.92
CA ASP A 172 9.81 -11.15 18.98
C ASP A 172 9.77 -10.43 17.60
N SER A 173 9.97 -11.18 16.50
CA SER A 173 9.89 -10.66 15.14
C SER A 173 8.48 -10.49 14.58
N GLY A 174 7.45 -11.00 15.25
CA GLY A 174 6.04 -10.92 14.84
C GLY A 174 5.64 -11.76 13.62
N TYR A 175 4.37 -11.68 13.26
CA TYR A 175 3.82 -12.32 12.06
C TYR A 175 4.22 -11.54 10.81
N GLY A 176 4.97 -12.19 9.90
CA GLY A 176 5.31 -11.62 8.61
C GLY A 176 4.13 -11.71 7.65
N VAL A 177 3.61 -10.56 7.21
CA VAL A 177 2.46 -10.51 6.29
C VAL A 177 2.85 -11.14 4.95
N PRO A 178 2.15 -12.18 4.48
CA PRO A 178 2.44 -12.79 3.19
C PRO A 178 2.11 -11.82 2.06
N TYR A 179 2.75 -12.00 0.89
CA TYR A 179 2.47 -11.17 -0.30
C TYR A 179 0.99 -11.22 -0.73
N ASN A 180 0.33 -12.37 -0.53
CA ASN A 180 -1.08 -12.55 -0.82
C ASN A 180 -1.86 -12.60 0.48
N VAL A 181 -2.59 -11.52 0.74
CA VAL A 181 -3.44 -11.33 1.93
C VAL A 181 -4.92 -11.48 1.59
N GLU A 182 -5.26 -12.16 0.50
CA GLU A 182 -6.65 -12.42 0.11
C GLU A 182 -7.27 -13.58 0.91
N SER A 183 -8.60 -13.59 1.02
CA SER A 183 -9.38 -14.52 1.87
C SER A 183 -9.21 -16.01 1.53
N GLU A 184 -8.68 -16.31 0.34
CA GLU A 184 -8.34 -17.67 -0.09
C GLU A 184 -7.06 -18.21 0.56
N LYS A 185 -6.17 -17.31 1.00
CA LYS A 185 -4.88 -17.65 1.62
C LYS A 185 -4.80 -17.22 3.07
N LEU A 186 -5.40 -16.10 3.44
CA LEU A 186 -5.38 -15.55 4.79
C LEU A 186 -6.80 -15.17 5.24
N ARG A 187 -7.28 -15.80 6.30
CA ARG A 187 -8.56 -15.51 6.94
C ARG A 187 -8.34 -14.84 8.29
N LEU A 188 -9.11 -13.78 8.52
CA LEU A 188 -9.18 -13.10 9.81
C LEU A 188 -10.23 -13.86 10.64
N VAL A 189 -9.82 -14.57 11.69
CA VAL A 189 -10.73 -15.47 12.44
C VAL A 189 -11.21 -14.80 13.71
N GLU A 190 -10.26 -14.44 14.57
CA GLU A 190 -10.53 -13.86 15.88
C GLU A 190 -9.67 -12.61 16.06
N HIS A 191 -10.27 -11.59 16.67
CA HIS A 191 -9.60 -10.36 17.02
C HIS A 191 -10.08 -9.93 18.40
N ASP A 192 -9.15 -9.69 19.31
CA ASP A 192 -9.44 -9.10 20.63
C ASP A 192 -8.61 -7.83 20.78
N ILE A 193 -8.91 -6.86 19.91
CA ILE A 193 -8.24 -5.56 19.84
C ILE A 193 -9.26 -4.42 19.73
N ASP A 194 -8.89 -3.26 20.27
CA ASP A 194 -9.68 -2.03 20.19
C ASP A 194 -9.30 -1.17 18.98
N PHE A 195 -8.03 -1.19 18.59
CA PHE A 195 -7.51 -0.45 17.45
C PHE A 195 -6.24 -1.11 16.86
N VAL A 196 -5.88 -0.71 15.65
CA VAL A 196 -4.67 -1.14 14.96
C VAL A 196 -3.69 0.03 14.92
N MET A 197 -2.48 -0.13 15.43
CA MET A 197 -1.43 0.88 15.37
C MET A 197 -0.39 0.53 14.31
N ALA A 198 -0.16 1.41 13.34
CA ALA A 198 0.87 1.27 12.33
C ALA A 198 2.07 2.15 12.67
N VAL A 199 3.24 1.53 12.86
CA VAL A 199 4.48 2.18 13.29
C VAL A 199 5.48 2.21 12.14
N GLU A 200 6.04 3.38 11.86
CA GLU A 200 7.01 3.56 10.77
C GLU A 200 8.36 2.89 11.07
N THR A 201 8.96 3.21 12.23
CA THR A 201 10.32 2.83 12.57
C THR A 201 10.41 1.52 13.32
N GLY A 202 11.39 0.68 12.96
CA GLY A 202 11.61 -0.61 13.62
C GLY A 202 12.03 -0.50 15.08
N GLY A 203 12.84 0.50 15.41
CA GLY A 203 13.26 0.74 16.79
C GLY A 203 12.09 1.08 17.71
N MET A 204 11.05 1.77 17.20
CA MET A 204 9.83 2.01 17.97
C MET A 204 8.96 0.76 18.04
N PHE A 205 8.84 0.01 16.95
CA PHE A 205 8.12 -1.26 16.93
C PHE A 205 8.67 -2.26 17.94
N ASP A 206 9.99 -2.51 17.91
CA ASP A 206 10.64 -3.47 18.80
C ASP A 206 10.48 -3.05 20.28
N ARG A 207 10.55 -1.73 20.57
CA ARG A 207 10.31 -1.20 21.93
C ARG A 207 8.88 -1.37 22.42
N LEU A 208 7.88 -1.11 21.58
CA LEU A 208 6.48 -1.28 21.99
C LEU A 208 6.15 -2.74 22.31
N VAL A 209 6.81 -3.66 21.62
CA VAL A 209 6.70 -5.11 21.85
C VAL A 209 7.43 -5.50 23.13
N GLU A 210 8.65 -4.99 23.37
CA GLU A 210 9.39 -5.21 24.62
C GLU A 210 8.62 -4.72 25.86
N ASN A 211 7.90 -3.60 25.74
CA ASN A 211 7.10 -3.04 26.82
C ASN A 211 5.71 -3.68 26.96
N GLY A 212 5.31 -4.60 26.07
CA GLY A 212 4.01 -5.27 26.14
C GLY A 212 2.81 -4.35 25.88
N PHE A 213 3.01 -3.27 25.13
CA PHE A 213 1.96 -2.27 24.86
C PHE A 213 0.75 -2.87 24.11
N ASP A 214 0.95 -3.94 23.34
CA ASP A 214 -0.13 -4.67 22.68
C ASP A 214 -1.11 -5.30 23.68
N GLU A 215 -0.63 -5.72 24.86
CA GLU A 215 -1.45 -6.30 25.92
C GLU A 215 -2.21 -5.22 26.71
N GLU A 216 -1.51 -4.16 27.12
CA GLU A 216 -2.08 -3.09 27.94
C GLU A 216 -3.15 -2.29 27.20
N ALA A 217 -2.87 -1.93 25.95
CA ALA A 217 -3.77 -1.12 25.12
C ALA A 217 -4.71 -1.97 24.26
N ARG A 218 -4.64 -3.31 24.34
CA ARG A 218 -5.36 -4.28 23.49
C ARG A 218 -5.33 -3.87 22.02
N CYS A 219 -4.14 -3.72 21.47
CA CYS A 219 -3.96 -3.22 20.11
C CYS A 219 -3.15 -4.16 19.23
N ALA A 220 -3.36 -4.08 17.91
CA ALA A 220 -2.48 -4.76 16.95
C ALA A 220 -1.46 -3.77 16.39
N ILE A 221 -0.18 -4.04 16.61
CA ILE A 221 0.94 -3.22 16.15
C ILE A 221 1.42 -3.75 14.80
N ILE A 222 1.52 -2.86 13.80
CA ILE A 222 1.96 -3.16 12.44
C ILE A 222 3.20 -2.34 12.12
N HIS A 223 4.31 -3.01 11.83
CA HIS A 223 5.55 -2.35 11.41
C HIS A 223 5.56 -2.09 9.90
N LEU A 224 5.51 -0.82 9.49
CA LEU A 224 5.47 -0.41 8.08
C LEU A 224 6.83 -0.47 7.37
N LYS A 225 7.95 -0.34 8.11
CA LYS A 225 9.32 -0.24 7.56
C LYS A 225 9.46 0.86 6.49
N GLY A 226 9.00 2.07 6.81
CA GLY A 226 8.96 3.17 5.87
C GLY A 226 7.77 3.09 4.91
N GLN A 227 8.00 3.13 3.59
CA GLN A 227 6.92 3.14 2.61
C GLN A 227 6.21 1.77 2.58
N PRO A 228 4.92 1.67 2.98
CA PRO A 228 4.28 0.39 3.14
C PRO A 228 4.05 -0.29 1.80
N ALA A 229 4.40 -1.57 1.74
CA ALA A 229 4.12 -2.46 0.62
C ALA A 229 2.61 -2.59 0.35
N ARG A 230 2.24 -3.04 -0.85
CA ARG A 230 0.84 -3.25 -1.23
C ARG A 230 0.12 -4.22 -0.30
N SER A 231 0.77 -5.32 0.08
CA SER A 231 0.25 -6.33 1.01
C SER A 231 -0.07 -5.73 2.38
N THR A 232 0.82 -4.89 2.92
CA THR A 232 0.63 -4.17 4.19
C THR A 232 -0.59 -3.25 4.15
N ARG A 233 -0.75 -2.47 3.09
CA ARG A 233 -1.93 -1.59 2.95
C ARG A 233 -3.21 -2.40 2.82
N ARG A 234 -3.14 -3.52 2.10
CA ARG A 234 -4.28 -4.39 1.87
C ARG A 234 -4.75 -5.06 3.15
N ILE A 235 -3.83 -5.58 3.98
CA ILE A 235 -4.20 -6.20 5.26
C ILE A 235 -4.79 -5.15 6.22
N MET A 236 -4.19 -3.95 6.28
CA MET A 236 -4.72 -2.84 7.06
C MET A 236 -6.15 -2.50 6.65
N LYS A 237 -6.42 -2.37 5.34
CA LYS A 237 -7.76 -2.12 4.83
C LYS A 237 -8.75 -3.24 5.18
N ARG A 238 -8.34 -4.50 5.05
CA ARG A 238 -9.17 -5.65 5.44
C ARG A 238 -9.49 -5.65 6.93
N MET A 239 -8.51 -5.37 7.79
CA MET A 239 -8.72 -5.25 9.23
C MET A 239 -9.72 -4.13 9.57
N SER A 240 -9.59 -2.97 8.94
CA SER A 240 -10.54 -1.86 9.13
C SER A 240 -11.94 -2.22 8.61
N ASP A 241 -12.08 -2.80 7.42
CA ASP A 241 -13.40 -3.12 6.85
C ASP A 241 -14.10 -4.31 7.55
N GLU A 242 -13.36 -5.37 7.87
CA GLU A 242 -13.91 -6.60 8.47
C GLU A 242 -14.13 -6.44 9.97
N TRP A 243 -13.18 -5.83 10.70
CA TRP A 243 -13.28 -5.68 12.16
C TRP A 243 -13.87 -4.33 12.59
N LYS A 244 -14.00 -3.36 11.67
CA LYS A 244 -14.47 -1.99 11.94
C LYS A 244 -13.67 -1.32 13.06
N LYS A 245 -12.36 -1.59 13.10
CA LYS A 245 -11.43 -1.03 14.09
C LYS A 245 -10.68 0.15 13.47
N PRO A 246 -10.48 1.25 14.23
CA PRO A 246 -9.74 2.40 13.73
C PRO A 246 -8.27 2.03 13.55
N ILE A 247 -7.66 2.63 12.53
CA ILE A 247 -6.23 2.50 12.26
C ILE A 247 -5.55 3.79 12.70
N LEU A 248 -4.59 3.67 13.60
CA LEU A 248 -3.77 4.77 14.06
C LEU A 248 -2.40 4.65 13.40
N VAL A 249 -1.93 5.71 12.75
CA VAL A 249 -0.60 5.74 12.16
C VAL A 249 0.30 6.57 13.06
N PHE A 250 1.33 5.93 13.59
CA PHE A 250 2.39 6.54 14.36
C PHE A 250 3.62 6.65 13.45
N ALA A 251 3.99 7.88 13.08
CA ALA A 251 5.10 8.19 12.19
C ALA A 251 5.96 9.35 12.74
N ASP A 252 7.09 9.64 12.10
CA ASP A 252 7.93 10.79 12.49
C ASP A 252 7.27 12.12 12.08
N CYS A 253 7.67 13.23 12.71
CA CYS A 253 7.22 14.56 12.31
C CYS A 253 8.08 15.07 11.15
N ASP A 254 7.86 14.47 9.96
CA ASP A 254 8.56 14.78 8.71
C ASP A 254 7.61 14.79 7.49
N PRO A 255 7.93 15.57 6.43
CA PRO A 255 7.13 15.58 5.19
C PRO A 255 7.05 14.18 4.55
N TRP A 256 8.11 13.38 4.70
CA TRP A 256 8.14 12.01 4.19
C TRP A 256 7.16 11.09 4.92
N SER A 257 7.05 11.23 6.24
CA SER A 257 6.09 10.50 7.08
C SER A 257 4.66 10.90 6.77
N PHE A 258 4.40 12.18 6.48
CA PHE A 258 3.09 12.62 5.97
C PHE A 258 2.75 11.95 4.64
N ARG A 259 3.72 11.74 3.75
CA ARG A 259 3.50 10.98 2.51
C ARG A 259 3.21 9.51 2.75
N ILE A 260 3.81 8.90 3.77
CA ILE A 260 3.52 7.52 4.18
C ILE A 260 2.07 7.43 4.66
N PHE A 261 1.65 8.33 5.55
CA PHE A 261 0.27 8.44 6.00
C PHE A 261 -0.69 8.65 4.82
N ALA A 262 -0.42 9.62 3.94
CA ALA A 262 -1.26 9.89 2.78
C ALA A 262 -1.32 8.70 1.81
N SER A 263 -0.27 7.87 1.76
CA SER A 263 -0.26 6.63 1.00
C SER A 263 -1.23 5.58 1.55
N ILE A 264 -1.40 5.54 2.87
CA ILE A 264 -2.30 4.62 3.59
C ILE A 264 -3.73 5.16 3.56
N ALA A 265 -3.92 6.43 3.90
CA ALA A 265 -5.23 7.05 4.04
C ALA A 265 -5.93 7.29 2.70
N TYR A 266 -5.19 7.74 1.67
CA TYR A 266 -5.77 8.18 0.39
C TYR A 266 -5.29 7.38 -0.83
N GLY A 267 -4.40 6.41 -0.61
CA GLY A 267 -3.77 5.62 -1.67
C GLY A 267 -2.60 6.34 -2.37
N ALA A 268 -1.71 5.57 -2.99
CA ALA A 268 -0.61 6.12 -3.77
C ALA A 268 -1.09 6.65 -5.13
N ILE A 269 -0.51 7.78 -5.58
CA ILE A 269 -0.75 8.38 -6.90
C ILE A 269 -0.56 7.34 -8.03
N LYS A 270 0.42 6.43 -7.87
CA LYS A 270 0.74 5.38 -8.85
C LYS A 270 -0.30 4.25 -8.91
N THR A 271 -1.12 4.07 -7.87
CA THR A 271 -2.13 3.01 -7.77
C THR A 271 -3.55 3.59 -7.67
N ALA A 272 -3.81 4.70 -8.36
CA ALA A 272 -5.13 5.36 -8.39
C ALA A 272 -6.26 4.44 -8.91
N HIS A 273 -5.96 3.37 -9.66
CA HIS A 273 -6.95 2.37 -10.09
C HIS A 273 -7.42 1.44 -8.96
N ILE A 274 -6.59 1.23 -7.94
CA ILE A 274 -6.83 0.31 -6.81
C ILE A 274 -6.89 1.10 -5.49
N SER A 275 -6.88 2.43 -5.55
CA SER A 275 -6.88 3.24 -4.34
C SER A 275 -8.16 3.01 -3.52
N GLU A 276 -9.30 2.71 -4.15
CA GLU A 276 -10.53 2.28 -3.44
C GLU A 276 -10.33 1.01 -2.57
N TYR A 277 -9.36 0.17 -2.92
CA TYR A 277 -9.17 -1.16 -2.33
C TYR A 277 -7.95 -1.25 -1.41
N LEU A 278 -7.04 -0.27 -1.49
CA LEU A 278 -5.83 -0.17 -0.67
C LEU A 278 -5.86 0.99 0.31
N ALA A 279 -6.73 1.98 0.12
CA ALA A 279 -6.82 3.14 0.99
C ALA A 279 -7.75 2.90 2.17
N THR A 280 -7.28 3.23 3.37
CA THR A 280 -8.08 3.22 4.58
C THR A 280 -8.37 4.65 4.99
N ASN A 281 -9.48 5.21 4.49
CA ASN A 281 -9.90 6.58 4.79
C ASN A 281 -10.15 6.84 6.28
N GLU A 282 -10.39 5.79 7.07
CA GLU A 282 -10.58 5.84 8.54
C GLU A 282 -9.25 5.89 9.32
N ALA A 283 -8.11 5.92 8.63
CA ALA A 283 -6.82 6.04 9.28
C ALA A 283 -6.66 7.43 9.92
N ILE A 284 -6.27 7.44 11.20
CA ILE A 284 -6.01 8.64 11.99
C ILE A 284 -4.50 8.76 12.17
N TYR A 285 -3.97 9.95 11.97
CA TYR A 285 -2.57 10.23 12.27
C TYR A 285 -2.44 10.53 13.77
N LEU A 286 -1.71 9.69 14.49
CA LEU A 286 -1.56 9.79 15.94
C LEU A 286 -0.48 10.82 16.33
N GLY A 287 0.63 10.83 15.58
CA GLY A 287 1.79 11.66 15.88
C GLY A 287 3.07 11.00 15.42
N ILE A 288 4.22 11.65 15.56
CA ILE A 288 4.46 12.93 16.25
C ILE A 288 3.88 14.11 15.42
N THR A 289 3.20 15.04 16.11
CA THR A 289 2.66 16.28 15.50
C THR A 289 3.56 17.48 15.81
N ALA A 290 3.43 18.57 15.03
CA ALA A 290 4.22 19.78 15.26
C ALA A 290 3.93 20.41 16.62
N ASP A 291 2.68 20.35 17.09
CA ASP A 291 2.29 20.75 18.45
C ASP A 291 3.00 19.93 19.54
N ASP A 292 3.22 18.63 19.31
CA ASP A 292 3.90 17.77 20.28
C ASP A 292 5.36 18.15 20.48
N ILE A 293 6.02 18.61 19.42
CA ILE A 293 7.40 19.09 19.51
C ILE A 293 7.49 20.25 20.51
N LEU A 294 6.53 21.18 20.46
CA LEU A 294 6.46 22.32 21.37
C LEU A 294 6.01 21.91 22.78
N ALA A 295 4.99 21.06 22.89
CA ALA A 295 4.40 20.68 24.16
C ALA A 295 5.35 19.81 25.03
N TYR A 296 6.09 18.90 24.40
CA TYR A 296 6.99 17.96 25.09
C TYR A 296 8.48 18.35 24.98
N ASP A 297 8.80 19.52 24.41
CA ASP A 297 10.17 20.03 24.19
C ASP A 297 11.11 18.93 23.65
N LEU A 298 10.67 18.27 22.57
CA LEU A 298 11.40 17.13 22.01
C LEU A 298 12.70 17.59 21.36
N PRO A 299 13.79 16.81 21.47
CA PRO A 299 15.00 17.09 20.71
C PRO A 299 14.67 17.01 19.22
N SER A 300 14.85 18.14 18.55
CA SER A 300 14.37 18.39 17.20
C SER A 300 15.49 18.96 16.35
N ASP A 301 15.55 18.56 15.09
CA ASP A 301 16.52 19.08 14.12
C ASP A 301 15.89 20.17 13.25
N ASP A 302 16.72 21.06 12.68
CA ASP A 302 16.25 22.08 11.75
C ASP A 302 15.82 21.48 10.41
N LEU A 303 14.75 22.03 9.82
CA LEU A 303 14.27 21.65 8.50
C LEU A 303 15.23 22.05 7.39
N THR A 304 15.48 21.15 6.44
CA THR A 304 16.28 21.48 5.27
C THR A 304 15.47 22.20 4.19
N LYS A 305 16.14 22.89 3.26
CA LYS A 305 15.49 23.52 2.10
C LYS A 305 14.71 22.52 1.23
N SER A 306 15.14 21.26 1.21
CA SER A 306 14.42 20.19 0.49
C SER A 306 13.11 19.83 1.17
N ASP A 307 13.08 19.88 2.51
CA ASP A 307 11.89 19.55 3.30
C ASP A 307 10.84 20.66 3.17
N LEU A 308 11.25 21.93 3.20
CA LEU A 308 10.37 23.07 2.94
C LEU A 308 9.69 22.98 1.56
N GLY A 309 10.44 22.63 0.52
CA GLY A 309 9.87 22.43 -0.82
C GLY A 309 8.91 21.24 -0.90
N ALA A 310 9.13 20.20 -0.07
CA ALA A 310 8.21 19.08 0.06
C ALA A 310 6.92 19.49 0.77
N LEU A 311 6.99 20.28 1.85
CA LEU A 311 5.84 20.80 2.58
C LEU A 311 4.99 21.74 1.72
N GLU A 312 5.61 22.64 0.95
CA GLU A 312 4.89 23.48 -0.02
C GLU A 312 4.17 22.64 -1.07
N SER A 313 4.83 21.57 -1.55
CA SER A 313 4.21 20.63 -2.49
C SER A 313 3.02 19.91 -1.85
N GLU A 314 3.09 19.58 -0.56
CA GLU A 314 2.02 18.92 0.19
C GLU A 314 0.84 19.84 0.48
N LEU A 315 1.08 21.12 0.79
CA LEU A 315 0.02 22.15 0.90
C LEU A 315 -0.74 22.35 -0.41
N SER A 316 -0.03 22.21 -1.55
CA SER A 316 -0.64 22.29 -2.87
C SER A 316 -1.42 21.02 -3.25
N ASP A 317 -1.21 19.91 -2.53
CA ASP A 317 -1.83 18.64 -2.81
C ASP A 317 -3.25 18.57 -2.17
N PRO A 318 -4.31 18.23 -2.93
CA PRO A 318 -5.65 18.04 -2.38
C PRO A 318 -5.75 16.99 -1.26
N ARG A 319 -4.76 16.10 -1.06
CA ARG A 319 -4.67 15.13 0.06
C ARG A 319 -4.69 15.79 1.44
N PHE A 320 -3.98 16.92 1.56
CA PHE A 320 -3.78 17.63 2.82
C PHE A 320 -4.68 18.87 2.91
N ALA A 321 -5.71 18.95 2.06
CA ALA A 321 -6.59 20.12 2.01
C ALA A 321 -7.55 20.24 3.20
N THR A 322 -7.55 19.29 4.14
CA THR A 322 -8.29 19.35 5.40
C THR A 322 -7.70 20.45 6.30
N GLY A 323 -8.55 21.23 6.99
CA GLY A 323 -8.11 22.35 7.83
C GLY A 323 -7.03 21.98 8.83
N TRP A 324 -7.19 20.84 9.50
CA TRP A 324 -6.22 20.31 10.47
C TRP A 324 -4.82 20.05 9.87
N TRP A 325 -4.74 19.43 8.69
CA TRP A 325 -3.45 19.16 8.04
C TRP A 325 -2.74 20.44 7.60
N LYS A 326 -3.49 21.44 7.12
CA LYS A 326 -2.91 22.75 6.79
C LYS A 326 -2.37 23.47 8.01
N GLU A 327 -3.09 23.41 9.13
CA GLU A 327 -2.63 23.99 10.39
C GLU A 327 -1.34 23.30 10.85
N GLN A 328 -1.28 21.97 10.85
CA GLN A 328 -0.08 21.22 11.22
C GLN A 328 1.12 21.51 10.30
N ILE A 329 0.91 21.54 8.99
CA ILE A 329 2.00 21.83 8.04
C ILE A 329 2.49 23.27 8.17
N ASN A 330 1.58 24.24 8.34
CA ASN A 330 1.97 25.64 8.56
C ASN A 330 2.71 25.81 9.88
N LEU A 331 2.24 25.16 10.95
CA LEU A 331 2.90 25.20 12.26
C LEU A 331 4.31 24.61 12.16
N MET A 332 4.47 23.50 11.42
CA MET A 332 5.78 22.90 11.17
C MET A 332 6.72 23.84 10.39
N GLN A 333 6.19 24.58 9.40
CA GLN A 333 6.97 25.60 8.67
C GLN A 333 7.36 26.80 9.55
N GLU A 334 6.48 27.22 10.46
CA GLU A 334 6.74 28.31 11.40
C GLU A 334 7.78 27.92 12.45
N ILE A 335 7.68 26.71 13.00
CA ILE A 335 8.63 26.18 13.98
C ILE A 335 9.98 25.93 13.30
N GLY A 336 9.98 25.48 12.05
CA GLY A 336 11.20 25.23 11.29
C GLY A 336 11.96 23.97 11.74
N LYS A 337 11.32 23.07 12.49
CA LYS A 337 11.95 21.88 13.07
C LYS A 337 11.23 20.59 12.73
N LYS A 338 11.99 19.50 12.77
CA LYS A 338 11.53 18.10 12.63
C LYS A 338 11.89 17.29 13.86
N ALA A 339 11.13 16.23 14.11
CA ALA A 339 11.37 15.32 15.24
C ALA A 339 11.14 13.87 14.84
N GLU A 340 12.08 13.01 15.23
CA GLU A 340 11.98 11.56 15.08
C GLU A 340 11.17 10.94 16.21
N GLN A 341 10.52 9.81 15.99
CA GLN A 341 9.84 9.01 17.01
C GLN A 341 10.76 8.64 18.18
N GLN A 342 12.03 8.40 17.88
CA GLN A 342 13.02 8.02 18.89
C GLN A 342 13.39 9.17 19.83
N SER A 343 13.07 10.43 19.46
CA SER A 343 13.29 11.61 20.30
C SER A 343 12.57 11.52 21.66
N LEU A 344 11.41 10.84 21.69
CA LEU A 344 10.63 10.60 22.90
C LEU A 344 11.38 9.75 23.93
N ALA A 345 12.31 8.90 23.49
CA ALA A 345 13.11 8.06 24.38
C ALA A 345 14.10 8.86 25.23
N LYS A 346 14.32 10.16 24.94
CA LYS A 346 15.11 11.06 25.79
C LYS A 346 14.53 11.15 27.21
N TYR A 347 13.21 11.04 27.36
CA TYR A 347 12.52 11.16 28.65
C TYR A 347 12.39 9.82 29.40
N GLY A 348 12.93 8.74 28.84
CA GLY A 348 12.82 7.38 29.34
C GLY A 348 12.28 6.45 28.26
N LEU A 349 12.73 5.20 28.28
CA LEU A 349 12.27 4.18 27.32
C LEU A 349 10.77 3.90 27.48
N ASP A 350 10.26 4.00 28.70
CA ASP A 350 8.84 3.75 29.05
C ASP A 350 7.95 4.99 28.89
N PHE A 351 8.53 6.18 28.69
CA PHE A 351 7.75 7.42 28.57
C PHE A 351 6.77 7.39 27.39
N VAL A 352 7.15 6.72 26.30
CA VAL A 352 6.32 6.58 25.11
C VAL A 352 5.06 5.76 25.41
N THR A 353 5.23 4.63 26.10
CA THR A 353 4.14 3.68 26.42
C THR A 353 3.29 4.16 27.57
N ASP A 354 3.88 4.79 28.58
CA ASP A 354 3.18 5.08 29.84
C ASP A 354 2.47 6.43 29.82
N THR A 355 2.99 7.40 29.06
CA THR A 355 2.49 8.79 29.07
C THR A 355 2.01 9.21 27.69
N TYR A 356 2.89 9.18 26.70
CA TYR A 356 2.60 9.81 25.40
C TYR A 356 1.47 9.10 24.62
N LEU A 357 1.56 7.79 24.43
CA LEU A 357 0.55 7.03 23.70
C LEU A 357 -0.82 7.05 24.42
N PRO A 358 -0.90 6.76 25.73
CA PRO A 358 -2.11 6.95 26.54
C PRO A 358 -2.81 8.30 26.41
N GLU A 359 -2.06 9.40 26.56
CA GLU A 359 -2.62 10.75 26.49
C GLU A 359 -3.20 11.05 25.10
N LYS A 360 -2.49 10.62 24.05
CA LYS A 360 -2.94 10.79 22.66
C LYS A 360 -4.15 9.93 22.32
N LEU A 361 -4.18 8.68 22.79
CA LEU A 361 -5.33 7.79 22.62
C LEU A 361 -6.56 8.33 23.35
N ALA A 362 -6.38 8.81 24.59
CA ALA A 362 -7.45 9.42 25.38
C ALA A 362 -7.99 10.70 24.72
N ALA A 363 -7.12 11.54 24.13
CA ALA A 363 -7.51 12.74 23.39
C ALA A 363 -8.33 12.42 22.13
N LEU A 364 -8.07 11.25 21.51
CA LEU A 364 -8.86 10.72 20.40
C LEU A 364 -10.17 10.05 20.84
N GLY A 365 -10.46 10.00 22.14
CA GLY A 365 -11.66 9.38 22.69
C GLY A 365 -11.61 7.85 22.76
N LEU A 366 -10.45 7.25 22.47
CA LEU A 366 -10.19 5.82 22.66
C LEU A 366 -9.72 5.63 24.09
N LYS A 367 -10.68 5.44 25.01
CA LYS A 367 -10.36 4.97 26.36
C LYS A 367 -10.20 3.45 26.32
N TYR A 368 -9.03 2.98 26.74
CA TYR A 368 -8.80 1.59 27.12
C TYR A 368 -9.34 1.33 28.52
#